data_AF-A0A938K7M3-F1
#
_entry.id   AF-A0A938K7M3-F1
#
_cell.length_a   1.000
_cell.length_b   1.000
_cell.length_c   1.000
_cell.angle_alpha   90.00
_cell.angle_beta   90.00
_cell.angle_gamma   90.00
#
_symmetry.space_group_name_H-M   'P 1'
#
loop_
_entity.id
_entity.type
_entity.pdbx_description
1 polymer ?
#
loop_
_entity_poly.entity_id
_entity_poly.type
_entity_poly.pdbx_seq_one_letter_code
_entity_poly.pdbx_strand_id
1 'polypeptide(L)'
;MPIKTTPKIWMNGSFVNWDEAKVHVLTHTLHYGTGVFEGIRAYETSNGPAVFRLTDHIKRLHNSAQIIGMEMPYSVAELVEATKQTVKSTGLPSCYIRPIAYYGYGEMGLNTLPCKVDVAIACWPWGAYLGDDAVQKGVRMKISSWTRHDHNTMPPAAKTVGNYVNSSLAKVEALKAGYDEAIMLSPSGLVAECTGENIFCVRNGVILTPPLSAGALEGITQSSVTTIARDLGYDIRVDNIARSDLYIADEIFVCGTAAEVGSVSSVDERKIPCPGPMTKTIAATYTKAVRGEDDRYKQWCELVK
;
A
#
# COMPACT_ATOMS: atom_id res chain seq x y z
N MET A 1 -7.67 -12.80 5.47
CA MET A 1 -7.94 -12.70 6.93
C MET A 1 -9.27 -11.98 7.12
N PRO A 2 -10.24 -12.55 7.85
CA PRO A 2 -11.49 -11.86 8.17
C PRO A 2 -11.21 -10.64 9.06
N ILE A 3 -11.97 -9.56 8.86
CA ILE A 3 -11.83 -8.32 9.64
C ILE A 3 -12.40 -8.53 11.04
N LYS A 4 -11.61 -8.19 12.06
CA LYS A 4 -12.11 -8.05 13.45
C LYS A 4 -12.59 -6.61 13.64
N THR A 5 -13.87 -6.44 13.96
CA THR A 5 -14.49 -5.12 14.09
C THR A 5 -13.95 -4.34 15.27
N THR A 6 -14.00 -3.02 15.18
CA THR A 6 -13.73 -2.08 16.28
C THR A 6 -15.01 -1.30 16.63
N PRO A 7 -15.07 -0.55 17.75
CA PRO A 7 -16.32 0.06 18.19
C PRO A 7 -16.88 1.13 17.24
N LYS A 8 -16.01 1.94 16.63
CA LYS A 8 -16.39 3.15 15.90
C LYS A 8 -15.69 3.26 14.55
N ILE A 9 -16.38 3.88 13.60
CA ILE A 9 -15.83 4.34 12.32
C ILE A 9 -16.05 5.85 12.25
N TRP A 10 -15.04 6.61 11.83
CA TRP A 10 -15.25 8.02 11.52
C TRP A 10 -15.84 8.11 10.11
N MET A 11 -16.96 8.81 9.96
CA MET A 11 -17.67 8.95 8.69
C MET A 11 -18.26 10.36 8.61
N ASN A 12 -17.85 11.12 7.60
CA ASN A 12 -18.34 12.47 7.32
C ASN A 12 -18.35 13.41 8.55
N GLY A 13 -17.25 13.45 9.29
CA GLY A 13 -17.09 14.39 10.41
C GLY A 13 -17.55 13.88 11.78
N SER A 14 -18.17 12.70 11.86
CA SER A 14 -18.61 12.13 13.16
C SER A 14 -18.28 10.64 13.30
N PHE A 15 -18.29 10.15 14.55
CA PHE A 15 -18.14 8.73 14.83
C PHE A 15 -19.49 8.02 14.81
N VAL A 16 -19.61 6.99 13.99
CA VAL A 16 -20.76 6.07 13.95
C VAL A 16 -20.36 4.71 14.52
N ASN A 17 -21.33 3.93 14.98
CA ASN A 17 -21.07 2.54 15.33
C ASN A 17 -20.63 1.77 14.06
N TRP A 18 -19.79 0.74 14.23
CA TRP A 18 -19.26 -0.03 13.11
C TRP A 18 -20.35 -0.56 12.16
N ASP A 19 -21.45 -1.07 12.73
CA ASP A 19 -22.58 -1.63 12.00
C ASP A 19 -23.52 -0.57 11.41
N GLU A 20 -23.40 0.69 11.83
CA GLU A 20 -24.14 1.85 11.32
C GLU A 20 -23.43 2.57 10.18
N ALA A 21 -22.15 2.25 9.91
CA ALA A 21 -21.39 2.76 8.78
C ALA A 21 -21.88 2.17 7.45
N LYS A 22 -23.10 2.56 7.04
CA LYS A 22 -23.81 2.06 5.87
C LYS A 22 -23.86 3.12 4.77
N VAL A 23 -23.89 2.65 3.53
CA VAL A 23 -24.17 3.47 2.34
C VAL A 23 -25.33 2.86 1.57
N HIS A 24 -26.03 3.67 0.79
CA HIS A 24 -27.10 3.16 -0.07
C HIS A 24 -26.48 2.29 -1.19
N VAL A 25 -27.19 1.24 -1.63
CA VAL A 25 -26.71 0.34 -2.70
C VAL A 25 -26.47 1.08 -4.02
N LEU A 26 -27.11 2.23 -4.22
CA LEU A 26 -26.92 3.12 -5.37
C LEU A 26 -25.84 4.19 -5.13
N THR A 27 -24.86 3.91 -4.28
CA THR A 27 -23.68 4.78 -4.11
C THR A 27 -22.82 4.73 -5.38
N HIS A 28 -22.54 5.87 -5.99
CA HIS A 28 -21.90 5.98 -7.30
C HIS A 28 -20.61 5.14 -7.42
N THR A 29 -19.73 5.25 -6.42
CA THR A 29 -18.44 4.53 -6.41
C THR A 29 -18.59 3.01 -6.37
N LEU A 30 -19.70 2.47 -5.82
CA LEU A 30 -19.94 1.03 -5.80
C LEU A 30 -20.19 0.46 -7.21
N HIS A 31 -20.67 1.28 -8.14
CA HIS A 31 -20.97 0.89 -9.52
C HIS A 31 -19.84 1.24 -10.49
N TYR A 32 -19.13 2.34 -10.24
CA TYR A 32 -18.15 2.89 -11.19
C TYR A 32 -16.69 2.85 -10.71
N GLY A 33 -16.43 2.51 -9.44
CA GLY A 33 -15.07 2.41 -8.89
C GLY A 33 -14.32 3.74 -8.74
N THR A 34 -15.00 4.87 -8.94
CA THR A 34 -14.48 6.25 -8.89
C THR A 34 -14.33 6.78 -7.47
N GLY A 35 -13.57 6.07 -6.63
CA GLY A 35 -13.17 6.49 -5.29
C GLY A 35 -11.67 6.37 -5.09
N VAL A 36 -11.15 6.99 -4.03
CA VAL A 36 -9.73 6.92 -3.63
C VAL A 36 -9.61 6.46 -2.19
N PHE A 37 -8.53 5.76 -1.87
CA PHE A 37 -8.33 5.26 -0.51
C PHE A 37 -6.87 5.20 -0.14
N GLU A 38 -6.62 5.01 1.15
CA GLU A 38 -5.28 4.78 1.68
C GLU A 38 -5.16 3.51 2.51
N GLY A 39 -3.94 3.02 2.63
CA GLY A 39 -3.58 1.93 3.52
C GLY A 39 -2.49 2.39 4.46
N ILE A 40 -2.83 2.57 5.73
CA ILE A 40 -1.94 3.13 6.76
C ILE A 40 -1.84 2.14 7.92
N ARG A 41 -0.74 2.16 8.66
CA ARG A 41 -0.57 1.38 9.89
C ARG A 41 -0.24 2.25 11.09
N ALA A 42 -0.87 1.93 12.21
CA ALA A 42 -0.43 2.33 13.53
C ALA A 42 0.33 1.17 14.18
N TYR A 43 1.50 1.48 14.75
CA TYR A 43 2.35 0.55 15.47
C TYR A 43 2.37 0.89 16.95
N GLU A 44 2.51 -0.14 17.77
CA GLU A 44 2.79 0.04 19.19
C GLU A 44 4.20 0.58 19.36
N THR A 45 4.33 1.63 20.17
CA THR A 45 5.62 2.23 20.53
C THR A 45 5.69 2.44 22.03
N SER A 46 6.87 2.78 22.55
CA SER A 46 7.07 3.09 23.97
C SER A 46 6.24 4.28 24.47
N ASN A 47 5.74 5.15 23.57
CA ASN A 47 4.94 6.33 23.89
C ASN A 47 3.44 6.15 23.52
N GLY A 48 2.99 4.91 23.32
CA GLY A 48 1.65 4.59 22.83
C GLY A 48 1.61 4.37 21.31
N PRO A 49 0.41 4.17 20.72
CA PRO A 49 0.27 3.93 19.29
C PRO A 49 0.76 5.13 18.47
N ALA A 50 1.58 4.87 17.45
CA ALA A 50 2.05 5.87 16.50
C ALA A 50 1.68 5.46 15.08
N VAL A 51 1.19 6.40 14.28
CA VAL A 51 0.84 6.17 12.88
C VAL A 51 2.04 6.46 11.99
N PHE A 52 2.48 5.46 11.24
CA PHE A 52 3.66 5.57 10.38
C PHE A 52 3.33 6.38 9.12
N ARG A 53 4.06 7.49 8.92
CA ARG A 53 3.98 8.42 7.80
C ARG A 53 2.56 8.90 7.48
N LEU A 54 1.75 9.14 8.52
CA LEU A 54 0.34 9.50 8.41
C LEU A 54 0.10 10.69 7.47
N THR A 55 0.80 11.80 7.69
CA THR A 55 0.64 13.01 6.87
C THR A 55 0.98 12.75 5.41
N ASP A 56 1.99 11.92 5.13
CA ASP A 56 2.35 11.56 3.75
C ASP A 56 1.26 10.72 3.08
N HIS A 57 0.65 9.78 3.81
CA HIS A 57 -0.49 9.02 3.33
C HIS A 57 -1.70 9.92 3.03
N ILE A 58 -2.07 10.83 3.93
CA ILE A 58 -3.21 11.73 3.70
C ILE A 58 -2.93 12.71 2.55
N LYS A 59 -1.68 13.19 2.37
CA LYS A 59 -1.31 13.95 1.18
C LYS A 59 -1.48 13.14 -0.11
N ARG A 60 -1.08 11.85 -0.11
CA ARG A 60 -1.28 10.98 -1.28
C ARG A 60 -2.76 10.69 -1.56
N LEU A 61 -3.61 10.61 -0.52
CA LEU A 61 -5.07 10.56 -0.68
C LEU A 61 -5.59 11.79 -1.43
N HIS A 62 -5.16 12.99 -1.03
CA HIS A 62 -5.49 14.24 -1.71
C HIS A 62 -4.96 14.28 -3.15
N ASN A 63 -3.71 13.87 -3.38
CA ASN A 63 -3.14 13.81 -4.73
C ASN A 63 -3.95 12.85 -5.62
N SER A 64 -4.35 11.69 -5.07
CA SER A 64 -5.20 10.73 -5.79
C SER A 64 -6.56 11.35 -6.15
N ALA A 65 -7.19 12.05 -5.20
CA ALA A 65 -8.44 12.77 -5.44
C ALA A 65 -8.28 13.84 -6.52
N GLN A 66 -7.22 14.64 -6.46
CA GLN A 66 -6.90 15.67 -7.45
C GLN A 66 -6.70 15.09 -8.86
N ILE A 67 -5.98 13.97 -8.99
CA ILE A 67 -5.76 13.30 -10.29
C ILE A 67 -7.08 12.90 -10.96
N ILE A 68 -8.07 12.46 -10.17
CA ILE A 68 -9.38 12.06 -10.70
C ILE A 68 -10.42 13.19 -10.68
N GLY A 69 -10.02 14.43 -10.37
CA GLY A 69 -10.91 15.59 -10.32
C GLY A 69 -11.92 15.58 -9.17
N MET A 70 -11.64 14.86 -8.08
CA MET A 70 -12.48 14.80 -6.89
C MET A 70 -12.15 15.96 -5.94
N GLU A 71 -13.15 16.80 -5.64
CA GLU A 71 -13.04 17.86 -4.65
C GLU A 71 -13.17 17.28 -3.23
N MET A 72 -12.08 17.34 -2.45
CA MET A 72 -12.05 16.79 -1.11
C MET A 72 -12.76 17.72 -0.11
N PRO A 73 -13.76 17.24 0.65
CA PRO A 73 -14.54 18.09 1.57
C PRO A 73 -13.82 18.38 2.91
N TYR A 74 -12.65 17.77 3.13
CA TYR A 74 -11.83 17.95 4.32
C TYR A 74 -10.40 18.24 3.92
N SER A 75 -9.72 19.07 4.69
CA SER A 75 -8.29 19.35 4.54
C SER A 75 -7.42 18.17 5.01
N VAL A 76 -6.15 18.18 4.58
CA VAL A 76 -5.14 17.22 5.06
C VAL A 76 -5.06 17.23 6.59
N ALA A 77 -5.07 18.39 7.22
CA ALA A 77 -4.97 18.51 8.68
C ALA A 77 -6.17 17.88 9.40
N GLU A 78 -7.39 18.11 8.89
CA GLU A 78 -8.61 17.52 9.44
C GLU A 78 -8.62 16.00 9.30
N LEU A 79 -8.18 15.46 8.16
CA LEU A 79 -8.11 14.00 7.96
C LEU A 79 -6.99 13.33 8.75
N VAL A 80 -5.86 14.02 8.97
CA VAL A 80 -4.81 13.55 9.89
C VAL A 80 -5.36 13.45 11.31
N GLU A 81 -6.06 14.48 11.78
CA GLU A 81 -6.65 14.48 13.13
C GLU A 81 -7.76 13.44 13.26
N ALA A 82 -8.68 13.38 12.30
CA ALA A 82 -9.72 12.36 12.26
C ALA A 82 -9.15 10.93 12.28
N THR A 83 -8.03 10.70 11.58
CA THR A 83 -7.33 9.42 11.62
C THR A 83 -6.80 9.09 13.01
N LYS A 84 -6.12 10.04 13.67
CA LYS A 84 -5.61 9.85 15.05
C LYS A 84 -6.75 9.58 16.03
N GLN A 85 -7.83 10.35 15.96
CA GLN A 85 -9.01 10.13 16.79
C GLN A 85 -9.65 8.75 16.53
N THR A 86 -9.69 8.31 15.27
CA THR A 86 -10.22 6.98 14.93
C THR A 86 -9.36 5.88 15.54
N VAL A 87 -8.03 5.95 15.41
CA VAL A 87 -7.12 5.00 16.06
C VAL A 87 -7.33 5.00 17.58
N LYS A 88 -7.38 6.18 18.21
CA LYS A 88 -7.61 6.32 19.66
C LYS A 88 -8.90 5.64 20.10
N SER A 89 -9.99 5.83 19.35
CA SER A 89 -11.30 5.24 19.65
C SER A 89 -11.31 3.71 19.68
N THR A 90 -10.33 3.05 19.04
CA THR A 90 -10.22 1.59 19.04
C THR A 90 -9.65 1.00 20.33
N GLY A 91 -8.87 1.78 21.09
CA GLY A 91 -8.07 1.28 22.22
C GLY A 91 -6.99 0.27 21.84
N LEU A 92 -6.69 0.09 20.54
CA LEU A 92 -5.71 -0.87 20.07
C LEU A 92 -4.29 -0.29 20.15
N PRO A 93 -3.28 -1.11 20.56
CA PRO A 93 -1.88 -0.68 20.54
C PRO A 93 -1.31 -0.62 19.11
N SER A 94 -1.89 -1.40 18.19
CA SER A 94 -1.56 -1.38 16.75
C SER A 94 -2.80 -1.71 15.92
N CYS A 95 -2.89 -1.13 14.73
CA CYS A 95 -4.00 -1.38 13.81
C CYS A 95 -3.64 -1.02 12.36
N TYR A 96 -4.41 -1.56 11.43
CA TYR A 96 -4.48 -1.07 10.07
C TYR A 96 -5.61 -0.04 9.94
N ILE A 97 -5.38 1.00 9.15
CA ILE A 97 -6.24 2.15 8.97
C ILE A 97 -6.58 2.27 7.48
N ARG A 98 -7.85 2.50 7.18
CA ARG A 98 -8.38 2.66 5.82
C ARG A 98 -9.20 3.94 5.72
N PRO A 99 -8.57 5.07 5.39
CA PRO A 99 -9.27 6.22 4.84
C PRO A 99 -9.79 5.87 3.45
N ILE A 100 -11.01 6.27 3.13
CA ILE A 100 -11.61 6.17 1.81
C ILE A 100 -12.46 7.42 1.55
N ALA A 101 -12.27 8.05 0.39
CA ALA A 101 -13.12 9.10 -0.15
C ALA A 101 -13.79 8.59 -1.42
N TYR A 102 -15.10 8.79 -1.53
CA TYR A 102 -15.91 8.18 -2.58
C TYR A 102 -17.08 9.06 -2.97
N TYR A 103 -17.49 9.01 -4.23
CA TYR A 103 -18.75 9.60 -4.67
C TYR A 103 -19.92 8.82 -4.10
N GLY A 104 -20.79 9.54 -3.38
CA GLY A 104 -21.89 9.03 -2.58
C GLY A 104 -23.14 8.67 -3.38
N TYR A 105 -24.28 8.62 -2.68
CA TYR A 105 -25.61 8.41 -3.27
C TYR A 105 -26.20 9.72 -3.80
N GLY A 106 -27.02 9.63 -4.86
CA GLY A 106 -27.84 10.73 -5.40
C GLY A 106 -27.74 10.83 -6.92
N GLU A 107 -26.54 10.61 -7.45
CA GLU A 107 -26.24 10.70 -8.88
C GLU A 107 -25.78 9.34 -9.42
N MET A 108 -26.26 8.96 -10.61
CA MET A 108 -25.94 7.67 -11.25
C MET A 108 -25.38 7.84 -12.67
N GLY A 109 -25.19 9.07 -13.13
CA GLY A 109 -24.48 9.32 -14.39
C GLY A 109 -22.98 9.11 -14.24
N LEU A 110 -22.28 8.89 -15.36
CA LEU A 110 -20.81 8.86 -15.37
C LEU A 110 -20.18 10.24 -15.06
N ASN A 111 -20.94 11.32 -15.27
CA ASN A 111 -20.51 12.67 -14.89
C ASN A 111 -20.46 12.80 -13.36
N THR A 112 -19.26 12.98 -12.80
CA THR A 112 -19.05 13.07 -11.35
C THR A 112 -19.20 14.48 -10.78
N LEU A 113 -19.29 15.52 -11.61
CA LEU A 113 -19.40 16.91 -11.16
C LEU A 113 -20.59 17.18 -10.18
N PRO A 114 -21.79 16.58 -10.36
CA PRO A 114 -22.89 16.77 -9.40
C PRO A 114 -22.79 15.84 -8.18
N CYS A 115 -21.87 14.87 -8.17
CA CYS A 115 -21.80 13.88 -7.10
C CYS A 115 -21.25 14.48 -5.81
N LYS A 116 -21.93 14.22 -4.68
CA LYS A 116 -21.38 14.47 -3.35
C LYS A 116 -20.21 13.53 -3.06
N VAL A 117 -19.15 14.03 -2.43
CA VAL A 117 -18.04 13.22 -1.90
C VAL A 117 -18.29 12.92 -0.42
N ASP A 118 -18.26 11.64 -0.07
CA ASP A 118 -18.29 11.15 1.31
C ASP A 118 -16.90 10.58 1.69
N VAL A 119 -16.55 10.69 2.97
CA VAL A 119 -15.25 10.21 3.50
C VAL A 119 -15.46 9.37 4.75
N ALA A 120 -14.78 8.23 4.82
CA ALA A 120 -14.78 7.36 6.00
C ALA A 120 -13.36 6.92 6.36
N ILE A 121 -13.12 6.69 7.65
CA ILE A 121 -11.86 6.16 8.19
C ILE A 121 -12.22 5.02 9.14
N ALA A 122 -11.78 3.81 8.79
CA ALA A 122 -11.95 2.62 9.62
C ALA A 122 -10.60 2.09 10.10
N CYS A 123 -10.57 1.55 11.32
CA CYS A 123 -9.38 0.96 11.93
C CYS A 123 -9.70 -0.45 12.43
N TRP A 124 -8.78 -1.41 12.24
CA TRP A 124 -8.93 -2.78 12.75
C TRP A 124 -7.59 -3.50 12.95
N PRO A 125 -7.51 -4.57 13.76
CA PRO A 125 -6.30 -5.38 13.88
C PRO A 125 -5.94 -6.06 12.55
N TRP A 126 -4.67 -6.04 12.15
CA TRP A 126 -4.23 -6.66 10.90
C TRP A 126 -2.87 -7.34 11.06
N GLY A 127 -2.82 -8.66 10.82
CA GLY A 127 -1.58 -9.44 10.83
C GLY A 127 -0.71 -9.20 9.59
N ALA A 128 0.34 -10.00 9.41
CA ALA A 128 1.22 -9.90 8.25
C ALA A 128 0.49 -10.28 6.95
N TYR A 129 0.53 -9.40 5.93
CA TYR A 129 -0.20 -9.61 4.67
C TYR A 129 0.32 -10.80 3.85
N LEU A 130 1.64 -10.97 3.81
CA LEU A 130 2.33 -12.07 3.13
C LEU A 130 2.59 -13.28 4.05
N GLY A 131 2.03 -13.27 5.27
CA GLY A 131 2.29 -14.25 6.32
C GLY A 131 3.46 -13.88 7.24
N ASP A 132 3.43 -14.39 8.47
CA ASP A 132 4.34 -13.98 9.55
C ASP A 132 5.82 -14.31 9.27
N ASP A 133 6.07 -15.30 8.39
CA ASP A 133 7.41 -15.74 7.99
C ASP A 133 7.87 -15.16 6.65
N ALA A 134 7.16 -14.19 6.05
CA ALA A 134 7.46 -13.71 4.69
C ALA A 134 8.91 -13.21 4.52
N VAL A 135 9.51 -12.62 5.56
CA VAL A 135 10.93 -12.23 5.54
C VAL A 135 11.86 -13.43 5.59
N GLN A 136 11.51 -14.50 6.31
CA GLN A 136 12.42 -15.64 6.51
C GLN A 136 12.26 -16.75 5.48
N LYS A 137 11.04 -17.05 5.04
CA LYS A 137 10.75 -18.08 4.04
C LYS A 137 10.75 -17.52 2.62
N GLY A 138 10.38 -16.25 2.49
CA GLY A 138 10.11 -15.61 1.20
C GLY A 138 8.86 -16.14 0.52
N VAL A 139 8.26 -15.31 -0.32
CA VAL A 139 7.06 -15.65 -1.08
C VAL A 139 7.42 -16.14 -2.49
N ARG A 140 6.63 -17.09 -3.00
CA ARG A 140 6.70 -17.59 -4.37
C ARG A 140 5.88 -16.67 -5.27
N MET A 141 6.54 -16.09 -6.26
CA MET A 141 5.95 -15.11 -7.16
C MET A 141 5.67 -15.71 -8.52
N LYS A 142 4.53 -15.34 -9.11
CA LYS A 142 4.19 -15.62 -10.51
C LYS A 142 4.18 -14.33 -11.32
N ILE A 143 4.79 -14.33 -12.50
CA ILE A 143 4.54 -13.26 -13.45
C ILE A 143 3.13 -13.44 -14.02
N SER A 144 2.28 -12.43 -13.78
CA SER A 144 0.88 -12.45 -14.18
C SER A 144 0.74 -12.35 -15.70
N SER A 145 -0.34 -12.93 -16.25
CA SER A 145 -0.76 -12.65 -17.62
C SER A 145 -1.50 -11.32 -17.76
N TRP A 146 -1.93 -10.71 -16.66
CA TRP A 146 -2.55 -9.38 -16.65
C TRP A 146 -1.48 -8.30 -16.58
N THR A 147 -1.49 -7.42 -17.58
CA THR A 147 -0.62 -6.23 -17.64
C THR A 147 -1.08 -5.19 -16.61
N ARG A 148 -0.13 -4.40 -16.09
CA ARG A 148 -0.40 -3.24 -15.24
C ARG A 148 -0.97 -2.08 -16.05
N HIS A 149 -1.62 -1.14 -15.36
CA HIS A 149 -2.25 0.02 -15.97
C HIS A 149 -1.23 0.93 -16.67
N ASP A 150 -1.60 1.39 -17.87
CA ASP A 150 -0.90 2.47 -18.55
C ASP A 150 -1.34 3.84 -17.99
N HIS A 151 -0.40 4.80 -17.96
CA HIS A 151 -0.65 6.15 -17.46
C HIS A 151 -1.80 6.88 -18.14
N ASN A 152 -2.05 6.60 -19.43
CA ASN A 152 -3.11 7.23 -20.21
C ASN A 152 -4.42 6.40 -20.25
N THR A 153 -4.46 5.26 -19.55
CA THR A 153 -5.68 4.44 -19.41
C THR A 153 -6.31 4.64 -18.04
N MET A 154 -5.55 4.37 -16.98
CA MET A 154 -5.96 4.54 -15.58
C MET A 154 -4.72 4.98 -14.80
N PRO A 155 -4.66 6.22 -14.27
CA PRO A 155 -3.45 6.76 -13.67
C PRO A 155 -2.95 5.92 -12.48
N PRO A 156 -1.79 5.24 -12.59
CA PRO A 156 -1.28 4.38 -11.51
C PRO A 156 -0.84 5.17 -10.29
N ALA A 157 -0.52 6.46 -10.48
CA ALA A 157 -0.20 7.39 -9.40
C ALA A 157 -1.38 7.67 -8.46
N ALA A 158 -2.63 7.45 -8.90
CA ALA A 158 -3.81 7.59 -8.07
C ALA A 158 -4.18 6.23 -7.45
N LYS A 159 -4.31 6.19 -6.12
CA LYS A 159 -4.73 4.99 -5.39
C LYS A 159 -6.25 4.85 -5.38
N THR A 160 -6.81 4.48 -6.53
CA THR A 160 -8.26 4.42 -6.76
C THR A 160 -8.84 3.05 -6.42
N VAL A 161 -10.15 3.01 -6.13
CA VAL A 161 -10.91 1.76 -5.95
C VAL A 161 -10.92 0.93 -7.23
N GLY A 162 -11.20 1.56 -8.38
CA GLY A 162 -11.26 0.89 -9.69
C GLY A 162 -9.96 0.20 -10.11
N ASN A 163 -8.79 0.77 -9.77
CA ASN A 163 -7.49 0.19 -10.13
C ASN A 163 -7.29 -1.22 -9.55
N TYR A 164 -7.94 -1.54 -8.43
CA TYR A 164 -7.79 -2.82 -7.72
C TYR A 164 -8.52 -4.00 -8.38
N VAL A 165 -9.36 -3.77 -9.38
CA VAL A 165 -9.89 -4.86 -10.20
C VAL A 165 -8.75 -5.61 -10.90
N ASN A 166 -7.82 -4.86 -11.52
CA ASN A 166 -6.62 -5.42 -12.17
C ASN A 166 -5.72 -6.18 -11.19
N SER A 167 -5.41 -5.58 -10.04
CA SER A 167 -4.65 -6.24 -8.96
C SER A 167 -5.31 -7.54 -8.50
N SER A 168 -6.64 -7.56 -8.35
CA SER A 168 -7.38 -8.73 -7.88
C SER A 168 -7.34 -9.88 -8.90
N LEU A 169 -7.47 -9.57 -10.20
CA LEU A 169 -7.37 -10.56 -11.28
C LEU A 169 -5.99 -11.22 -11.30
N ALA A 170 -4.92 -10.43 -11.22
CA ALA A 170 -3.55 -10.93 -11.16
C ALA A 170 -3.29 -11.76 -9.89
N LYS A 171 -3.77 -11.31 -8.73
CA LYS A 171 -3.61 -12.03 -7.46
C LYS A 171 -4.29 -13.39 -7.51
N VAL A 172 -5.55 -13.43 -7.95
CA VAL A 172 -6.33 -14.68 -8.04
C VAL A 172 -5.72 -15.63 -9.07
N GLU A 173 -5.17 -15.14 -10.18
CA GLU A 173 -4.42 -15.95 -11.13
C GLU A 173 -3.22 -16.64 -10.44
N ALA A 174 -2.39 -15.88 -9.72
CA ALA A 174 -1.23 -16.42 -9.02
C ALA A 174 -1.61 -17.46 -7.97
N LEU A 175 -2.61 -17.16 -7.13
CA LEU A 175 -3.10 -18.08 -6.09
C LEU A 175 -3.63 -19.39 -6.70
N LYS A 176 -4.42 -19.31 -7.79
CA LYS A 176 -4.94 -20.51 -8.48
C LYS A 176 -3.83 -21.36 -9.10
N ALA A 177 -2.70 -20.74 -9.46
CA ALA A 177 -1.52 -21.43 -9.97
C ALA A 177 -0.59 -21.96 -8.86
N GLY A 178 -0.94 -21.79 -7.58
CA GLY A 178 -0.16 -22.29 -6.43
C GLY A 178 0.99 -21.38 -5.99
N TYR A 179 0.96 -20.11 -6.36
CA TYR A 179 1.89 -19.07 -5.93
C TYR A 179 1.28 -18.21 -4.82
N ASP A 180 2.12 -17.45 -4.12
CA ASP A 180 1.70 -16.59 -3.02
C ASP A 180 1.26 -15.21 -3.52
N GLU A 181 1.90 -14.68 -4.56
CA GLU A 181 1.68 -13.32 -5.07
C GLU A 181 2.06 -13.22 -6.56
N ALA A 182 1.58 -12.16 -7.23
CA ALA A 182 1.86 -11.90 -8.63
C ALA A 182 2.77 -10.67 -8.83
N ILE A 183 3.66 -10.77 -9.82
CA ILE A 183 4.41 -9.65 -10.39
C ILE A 183 3.71 -9.24 -11.69
N MET A 184 3.44 -7.94 -11.84
CA MET A 184 2.77 -7.37 -13.00
C MET A 184 3.78 -6.61 -13.87
N LEU A 185 3.64 -6.75 -15.18
CA LEU A 185 4.47 -6.05 -16.15
C LEU A 185 3.73 -4.83 -16.71
N SER A 186 4.47 -3.80 -17.07
CA SER A 186 3.99 -2.67 -17.87
C SER A 186 3.59 -3.13 -19.29
N PRO A 187 2.86 -2.31 -20.06
CA PRO A 187 2.58 -2.59 -21.48
C PRO A 187 3.83 -2.77 -22.35
N SER A 188 4.98 -2.20 -21.93
CA SER A 188 6.27 -2.40 -22.61
C SER A 188 6.97 -3.72 -22.26
N GLY A 189 6.37 -4.55 -21.40
CA GLY A 189 6.92 -5.84 -20.98
C GLY A 189 8.00 -5.74 -19.89
N LEU A 190 8.18 -4.56 -19.30
CA LEU A 190 9.09 -4.33 -18.17
C LEU A 190 8.37 -4.55 -16.85
N VAL A 191 9.10 -4.84 -15.78
CA VAL A 191 8.50 -5.01 -14.45
C VAL A 191 7.95 -3.67 -13.96
N ALA A 192 6.70 -3.69 -13.49
CA ALA A 192 6.05 -2.52 -12.88
C ALA A 192 6.05 -2.63 -11.35
N GLU A 193 5.23 -3.53 -10.82
CA GLU A 193 5.06 -3.77 -9.37
C GLU A 193 4.35 -5.11 -9.15
N CYS A 194 4.09 -5.47 -7.90
CA CYS A 194 3.23 -6.59 -7.53
C CYS A 194 1.75 -6.15 -7.45
N THR A 195 0.85 -7.05 -7.06
CA THR A 195 -0.59 -6.70 -7.02
C THR A 195 -0.93 -5.68 -5.94
N GLY A 196 -0.14 -5.60 -4.86
CA GLY A 196 -0.33 -4.63 -3.77
C GLY A 196 0.97 -4.01 -3.22
N GLU A 197 2.12 -4.31 -3.81
CA GLU A 197 3.45 -4.00 -3.30
C GLU A 197 4.37 -3.47 -4.40
N ASN A 198 5.29 -2.57 -4.05
CA ASN A 198 6.43 -2.26 -4.91
C ASN A 198 7.49 -3.36 -4.82
N ILE A 199 8.29 -3.53 -5.88
CA ILE A 199 9.32 -4.56 -6.00
C ILE A 199 10.72 -3.96 -6.08
N PHE A 200 11.69 -4.66 -5.48
CA PHE A 200 13.11 -4.40 -5.58
C PHE A 200 13.85 -5.67 -6.00
N CYS A 201 14.90 -5.50 -6.80
CA CYS A 201 15.75 -6.57 -7.32
C CYS A 201 17.21 -6.21 -7.09
N VAL A 202 18.00 -7.10 -6.49
CA VAL A 202 19.43 -6.91 -6.29
C VAL A 202 20.18 -7.63 -7.41
N ARG A 203 21.06 -6.90 -8.10
CA ARG A 203 21.89 -7.41 -9.19
C ARG A 203 23.29 -6.84 -9.08
N ASN A 204 24.29 -7.72 -8.98
CA ASN A 204 25.70 -7.35 -8.88
C ASN A 204 25.96 -6.34 -7.74
N GLY A 205 25.27 -6.53 -6.61
CA GLY A 205 25.37 -5.65 -5.44
C GLY A 205 24.64 -4.30 -5.55
N VAL A 206 23.90 -4.04 -6.63
CA VAL A 206 23.08 -2.83 -6.79
C VAL A 206 21.60 -3.17 -6.57
N ILE A 207 20.90 -2.37 -5.77
CA ILE A 207 19.46 -2.48 -5.55
C ILE A 207 18.74 -1.70 -6.65
N LEU A 208 17.86 -2.35 -7.40
CA LEU A 208 17.05 -1.75 -8.46
C LEU A 208 15.58 -1.73 -8.06
N THR A 209 14.86 -0.67 -8.39
CA THR A 209 13.40 -0.62 -8.33
C THR A 209 12.85 0.05 -9.60
N PRO A 210 11.69 -0.40 -10.14
CA PRO A 210 11.15 0.17 -11.37
C PRO A 210 10.85 1.68 -11.27
N PRO A 211 10.99 2.44 -12.37
CA PRO A 211 10.54 3.82 -12.41
C PRO A 211 9.01 3.89 -12.32
N LEU A 212 8.48 5.00 -11.79
CA LEU A 212 7.03 5.23 -11.73
C LEU A 212 6.39 5.18 -13.12
N SER A 213 7.14 5.54 -14.18
CA SER A 213 6.71 5.45 -15.59
C SER A 213 6.43 4.02 -16.07
N ALA A 214 6.82 2.99 -15.32
CA ALA A 214 6.44 1.60 -15.59
C ALA A 214 5.00 1.29 -15.14
N GLY A 215 4.30 2.24 -14.52
CA GLY A 215 2.93 2.08 -14.04
C GLY A 215 2.82 1.57 -12.61
N ALA A 216 3.87 1.71 -11.81
CA ALA A 216 3.85 1.42 -10.38
C ALA A 216 3.22 2.58 -9.58
N LEU A 217 2.56 2.26 -8.46
CA LEU A 217 2.13 3.26 -7.50
C LEU A 217 3.37 3.85 -6.80
N GLU A 218 3.39 5.16 -6.58
CA GLU A 218 4.42 5.80 -5.76
C GLU A 218 4.26 5.38 -4.28
N GLY A 219 5.04 4.38 -3.88
CA GLY A 219 4.92 3.74 -2.57
C GLY A 219 5.55 4.54 -1.44
N ILE A 220 4.80 4.81 -0.37
CA ILE A 220 5.36 5.43 0.85
C ILE A 220 6.35 4.48 1.54
N THR A 221 6.06 3.18 1.57
CA THR A 221 7.01 2.16 2.05
C THR A 221 8.23 2.07 1.14
N GLN A 222 8.05 2.11 -0.19
CA GLN A 222 9.14 2.12 -1.17
C GLN A 222 10.08 3.33 -0.94
N SER A 223 9.50 4.51 -0.70
CA SER A 223 10.23 5.73 -0.33
C SER A 223 11.02 5.53 0.96
N SER A 224 10.39 5.01 2.02
CA SER A 224 11.08 4.75 3.30
C SER A 224 12.20 3.73 3.18
N VAL A 225 11.97 2.63 2.46
CA VAL A 225 12.97 1.59 2.20
C VAL A 225 14.13 2.13 1.36
N THR A 226 13.84 2.99 0.39
CA THR A 226 14.89 3.63 -0.43
C THR A 226 15.78 4.53 0.42
N THR A 227 15.20 5.33 1.31
CA THR A 227 15.96 6.14 2.27
C THR A 227 16.80 5.27 3.19
N ILE A 228 16.19 4.24 3.80
CA ILE A 228 16.91 3.30 4.68
C ILE A 228 18.09 2.64 3.95
N ALA A 229 17.91 2.18 2.71
CA ALA A 229 18.96 1.56 1.94
C ALA A 229 20.14 2.51 1.68
N ARG A 230 19.87 3.77 1.34
CA ARG A 230 20.91 4.81 1.18
C ARG A 230 21.66 5.09 2.47
N ASP A 231 20.94 5.20 3.58
CA ASP A 231 21.53 5.46 4.90
C ASP A 231 22.37 4.28 5.42
N LEU A 232 22.11 3.07 4.91
CA LEU A 232 22.94 1.87 5.14
C LEU A 232 24.14 1.77 4.18
N GLY A 233 24.27 2.71 3.23
CA GLY A 233 25.38 2.76 2.27
C GLY A 233 25.19 1.86 1.03
N TYR A 234 23.98 1.36 0.78
CA TYR A 234 23.72 0.57 -0.43
C TYR A 234 23.53 1.47 -1.66
N ASP A 235 24.05 1.02 -2.81
CA ASP A 235 23.76 1.63 -4.11
C ASP A 235 22.36 1.20 -4.55
N ILE A 236 21.45 2.18 -4.59
CA ILE A 236 20.07 1.98 -4.97
C ILE A 236 19.68 2.91 -6.10
N ARG A 237 19.13 2.33 -7.17
CA ARG A 237 18.82 3.01 -8.41
C ARG A 237 17.38 2.75 -8.83
N VAL A 238 16.78 3.79 -9.39
CA VAL A 238 15.52 3.67 -10.12
C VAL A 238 15.88 3.35 -11.56
N ASP A 239 15.54 2.16 -12.03
CA ASP A 239 15.88 1.72 -13.39
C ASP A 239 14.88 0.68 -13.89
N ASN A 240 14.83 0.49 -15.20
CA ASN A 240 14.02 -0.53 -15.82
C ASN A 240 14.53 -1.92 -15.46
N ILE A 241 13.60 -2.82 -15.13
CA ILE A 241 13.90 -4.21 -14.81
C ILE A 241 13.17 -5.07 -15.83
N ALA A 242 13.91 -5.88 -16.59
CA ALA A 242 13.31 -6.85 -17.50
C ALA A 242 12.83 -8.07 -16.72
N ARG A 243 11.85 -8.77 -17.28
CA ARG A 243 11.38 -10.07 -16.77
C ARG A 243 12.53 -11.05 -16.48
N SER A 244 13.50 -11.12 -17.39
CA SER A 244 14.65 -12.02 -17.27
C SER A 244 15.60 -11.65 -16.13
N ASP A 245 15.68 -10.38 -15.74
CA ASP A 245 16.57 -9.94 -14.65
C ASP A 245 16.14 -10.53 -13.32
N LEU A 246 14.83 -10.71 -13.12
CA LEU A 246 14.28 -11.34 -11.91
C LEU A 246 14.77 -12.78 -11.73
N TYR A 247 15.01 -13.51 -12.81
CA TYR A 247 15.40 -14.92 -12.75
C TYR A 247 16.85 -15.16 -12.33
N ILE A 248 17.66 -14.12 -12.43
CA ILE A 248 19.09 -14.16 -12.15
C ILE A 248 19.46 -13.18 -11.03
N ALA A 249 18.48 -12.66 -10.31
CA ALA A 249 18.67 -11.75 -9.19
C ALA A 249 19.44 -12.42 -8.04
N ASP A 250 20.28 -11.63 -7.38
CA ASP A 250 20.99 -12.04 -6.16
C ASP A 250 20.01 -12.07 -4.97
N GLU A 251 19.09 -11.11 -4.92
CA GLU A 251 17.99 -11.02 -3.96
C GLU A 251 16.78 -10.36 -4.64
N ILE A 252 15.56 -10.72 -4.22
CA ILE A 252 14.36 -9.96 -4.56
C ILE A 252 13.56 -9.74 -3.28
N PHE A 253 13.02 -8.55 -3.11
CA PHE A 253 12.11 -8.23 -2.02
C PHE A 253 11.03 -7.27 -2.47
N VAL A 254 9.92 -7.28 -1.74
CA VAL A 254 8.76 -6.44 -1.99
C VAL A 254 8.45 -5.59 -0.78
N CYS A 255 7.76 -4.47 -0.98
CA CYS A 255 7.33 -3.64 0.13
C CYS A 255 5.99 -2.95 -0.09
N GLY A 256 5.30 -2.68 1.01
CA GLY A 256 4.05 -1.93 1.04
C GLY A 256 3.52 -1.85 2.47
N THR A 257 2.52 -1.00 2.75
CA THR A 257 2.06 -0.82 4.13
C THR A 257 1.57 -2.11 4.78
N ALA A 258 0.90 -2.99 4.03
CA ALA A 258 0.38 -4.25 4.54
C ALA A 258 1.45 -5.36 4.53
N ALA A 259 2.29 -5.39 3.49
CA ALA A 259 3.35 -6.39 3.28
C ALA A 259 4.64 -6.10 4.07
N GLU A 260 4.79 -4.87 4.55
CA GLU A 260 5.99 -4.32 5.16
C GLU A 260 7.20 -4.47 4.22
N VAL A 261 8.21 -5.26 4.60
CA VAL A 261 9.28 -5.70 3.72
C VAL A 261 9.24 -7.22 3.71
N GLY A 262 9.10 -7.85 2.55
CA GLY A 262 9.03 -9.31 2.41
C GLY A 262 10.04 -9.82 1.39
N SER A 263 10.68 -10.96 1.67
CA SER A 263 11.63 -11.58 0.73
C SER A 263 10.88 -12.38 -0.35
N VAL A 264 11.51 -12.59 -1.49
CA VAL A 264 10.98 -13.45 -2.57
C VAL A 264 11.89 -14.65 -2.73
N SER A 265 11.30 -15.85 -2.65
CA SER A 265 12.03 -17.12 -2.70
C SER A 265 12.07 -17.75 -4.09
N SER A 266 11.12 -17.41 -4.95
CA SER A 266 11.13 -17.83 -6.36
C SER A 266 10.28 -16.93 -7.25
N VAL A 267 10.60 -16.90 -8.55
CA VAL A 267 9.78 -16.29 -9.60
C VAL A 267 9.58 -17.30 -10.73
N ASP A 268 8.33 -17.62 -11.08
CA ASP A 268 7.98 -18.62 -12.11
C ASP A 268 8.80 -19.94 -11.96
N GLU A 269 8.80 -20.51 -10.75
CA GLU A 269 9.55 -21.71 -10.33
C GLU A 269 11.08 -21.60 -10.30
N ARG A 270 11.66 -20.45 -10.65
CA ARG A 270 13.11 -20.23 -10.56
C ARG A 270 13.44 -19.71 -9.17
N LYS A 271 14.26 -20.47 -8.44
CA LYS A 271 14.68 -20.12 -7.07
C LYS A 271 15.55 -18.87 -7.08
N ILE A 272 15.32 -18.02 -6.09
CA ILE A 272 16.13 -16.83 -5.80
C ILE A 272 16.78 -17.06 -4.43
N PRO A 273 18.06 -16.67 -4.23
CA PRO A 273 18.65 -16.71 -2.91
C PRO A 273 17.80 -15.93 -1.91
N CYS A 274 17.30 -16.63 -0.89
CA CYS A 274 16.32 -16.08 0.04
C CYS A 274 16.49 -16.71 1.43
N PRO A 275 16.38 -15.91 2.50
CA PRO A 275 16.39 -14.45 2.50
C PRO A 275 17.79 -13.87 2.26
N GLY A 276 17.87 -12.87 1.39
CA GLY A 276 19.12 -12.22 1.07
C GLY A 276 19.63 -11.26 2.18
N PRO A 277 20.95 -11.07 2.32
CA PRO A 277 21.54 -10.25 3.38
C PRO A 277 21.12 -8.77 3.34
N MET A 278 21.02 -8.15 2.17
CA MET A 278 20.56 -6.75 2.06
C MET A 278 19.11 -6.64 2.50
N THR A 279 18.27 -7.56 2.02
CA THR A 279 16.84 -7.65 2.37
C THR A 279 16.65 -7.77 3.89
N LYS A 280 17.39 -8.67 4.55
CA LYS A 280 17.31 -8.84 6.01
C LYS A 280 17.67 -7.56 6.77
N THR A 281 18.73 -6.90 6.34
CA THR A 281 19.23 -5.71 7.01
C THR A 281 18.24 -4.56 6.89
N ILE A 282 17.73 -4.34 5.67
CA ILE A 282 16.68 -3.34 5.39
C ILE A 282 15.40 -3.64 6.17
N ALA A 283 14.93 -4.89 6.17
CA ALA A 283 13.72 -5.30 6.89
C ALA A 283 13.87 -5.07 8.41
N ALA A 284 15.03 -5.40 8.98
CA ALA A 284 15.32 -5.18 10.39
C ALA A 284 15.34 -3.67 10.73
N THR A 285 15.97 -2.84 9.91
CA THR A 285 15.97 -1.37 10.11
C THR A 285 14.57 -0.77 9.95
N TYR A 286 13.81 -1.20 8.94
CA TYR A 286 12.42 -0.78 8.74
C TYR A 286 11.55 -1.14 9.96
N THR A 287 11.70 -2.35 10.51
CA THR A 287 10.99 -2.83 11.70
C THR A 287 11.20 -1.91 12.91
N LYS A 288 12.43 -1.42 13.12
CA LYS A 288 12.76 -0.45 14.18
C LYS A 288 12.20 0.93 13.86
N ALA A 289 12.32 1.38 12.61
CA ALA A 289 11.85 2.69 12.16
C ALA A 289 10.34 2.86 12.39
N VAL A 290 9.52 1.87 12.02
CA VAL A 290 8.05 1.95 12.18
C VAL A 290 7.59 1.96 13.63
N ARG A 291 8.43 1.52 14.58
CA ARG A 291 8.19 1.56 16.03
C ARG A 291 8.82 2.75 16.72
N GLY A 292 9.50 3.63 15.98
CA GLY A 292 10.22 4.78 16.54
C GLY A 292 11.44 4.39 17.38
N GLU A 293 11.99 3.20 17.17
CA GLU A 293 13.17 2.66 17.89
C GLU A 293 14.51 3.07 17.24
N ASP A 294 14.46 3.70 16.06
CA ASP A 294 15.62 4.27 15.37
C ASP A 294 15.46 5.79 15.30
N ASP A 295 16.36 6.51 15.98
CA ASP A 295 16.32 7.97 16.12
C ASP A 295 16.30 8.71 14.79
N ARG A 296 16.90 8.13 13.74
CA ARG A 296 16.98 8.74 12.40
C ARG A 296 15.62 8.90 11.73
N TYR A 297 14.65 8.08 12.15
CA TYR A 297 13.35 7.97 11.49
C TYR A 297 12.17 8.26 12.42
N LYS A 298 12.41 8.72 13.65
CA LYS A 298 11.36 9.02 14.63
C LYS A 298 10.29 9.98 14.11
N GLN A 299 10.67 10.94 13.26
CA GLN A 299 9.77 11.88 12.60
C GLN A 299 8.75 11.23 11.66
N TRP A 300 8.95 9.97 11.25
CA TRP A 300 7.96 9.21 10.50
C TRP A 300 6.84 8.67 11.39
N CYS A 301 7.00 8.66 12.71
CA CYS A 301 6.01 8.10 13.64
C CYS A 301 5.19 9.22 14.29
N GLU A 302 3.97 9.42 13.81
CA GLU A 302 3.05 10.41 14.38
C GLU A 302 2.25 9.82 15.53
N LEU A 303 2.55 10.23 16.76
CA LEU A 303 1.86 9.73 17.96
C LEU A 303 0.35 10.05 17.94
N VAL A 304 -0.44 9.05 18.34
CA VAL A 304 -1.87 9.19 18.64
C VAL A 304 -1.98 9.65 20.09
N LYS A 305 -2.30 10.93 20.29
CA LYS A 305 -2.47 11.54 21.63
C LYS A 305 -3.89 11.42 22.15
#